data_AF-A0A538PIM1-F1
#
_entry.id   AF-A0A538PIM1-F1
#
_cell.length_a   1.000
_cell.length_b   1.000
_cell.length_c   1.000
_cell.angle_alpha   90.00
_cell.angle_beta   90.00
_cell.angle_gamma   90.00
#
_symmetry.space_group_name_H-M   'P 1'
#
loop_
_entity.id
_entity.type
_entity.pdbx_description
1 polymer ?
#
loop_
_entity_poly.entity_id
_entity_poly.type
_entity_poly.pdbx_seq_one_letter_code
_entity_poly.pdbx_strand_id
1 'polypeptide(L)' 'MIGEVKFGPLGEWEKSRILYIQYQNIQGSDINQFRQPGKAVILYPPDLRSGELIYPFAKAQTH' A
#
# COMPACT_ATOMS: atom_id res chain seq x y z
N MET A 1 10.19 -6.61 13.04
CA MET A 1 10.89 -5.40 13.52
C MET A 1 10.65 -4.30 12.52
N ILE A 2 10.13 -3.15 12.95
CA ILE A 2 9.94 -1.97 12.11
C ILE A 2 11.34 -1.36 11.98
N GLY A 3 11.92 -1.29 10.77
CA GLY A 3 13.34 -0.97 10.55
C GLY A 3 13.85 0.31 11.24
N GLU A 4 15.18 0.48 11.27
CA GLU A 4 15.88 1.59 11.94
C GLU A 4 15.19 2.93 11.68
N VAL A 5 14.75 3.58 12.77
CA VAL A 5 14.18 4.94 12.72
C VAL A 5 15.35 5.91 12.73
N LYS A 6 15.45 6.74 11.69
CA LYS A 6 16.36 7.89 11.64
C LYS A 6 15.54 9.16 11.69
N PHE A 7 16.01 10.13 12.45
CA PHE A 7 15.37 11.43 12.60
C PHE A 7 16.17 12.48 11.83
N GLY A 8 15.47 13.36 11.12
CA GLY A 8 16.04 14.51 10.44
C GLY A 8 16.47 15.61 11.42
N PRO A 9 17.14 16.67 10.93
CA PRO A 9 17.68 17.73 11.77
C PRO A 9 16.64 18.48 12.62
N LEU A 10 15.36 18.45 12.22
CA LEU A 10 14.26 19.12 12.93
C LEU A 10 13.36 18.13 13.69
N GLY A 11 13.78 16.85 13.80
CA GLY A 11 13.08 15.82 14.57
C GLY A 11 11.97 15.07 13.81
N GLU A 12 11.75 15.37 12.53
CA GLU A 12 10.93 14.55 11.64
C GLU A 12 11.58 13.19 11.36
N TRP A 13 10.79 12.24 10.87
CA TRP A 13 11.32 10.95 10.44
C TRP A 13 12.01 11.18 9.10
N GLU A 14 13.29 10.81 9.00
CA GLU A 14 14.12 11.04 7.80
C GLU A 14 13.51 10.37 6.56
N LYS A 15 12.87 9.20 6.74
CA LYS A 15 12.05 8.54 5.73
C LYS A 15 10.57 8.60 6.12
N SER A 16 9.74 9.18 5.25
CA SER A 16 8.29 9.15 5.38
C SER A 16 7.80 7.71 5.51
N ARG A 17 6.99 7.43 6.54
CA ARG A 17 6.37 6.12 6.78
C ARG A 17 4.91 6.06 6.38
N ILE A 18 4.44 7.05 5.64
CA ILE A 18 3.10 7.02 5.06
C ILE A 18 3.08 5.94 3.99
N LEU A 19 2.20 4.94 4.18
CA LEU A 19 1.93 3.93 3.17
C LEU A 19 0.73 4.37 2.33
N TYR A 20 0.93 4.46 1.02
CA TYR A 20 -0.19 4.55 0.08
C TYR A 20 -0.48 3.15 -0.47
N ILE A 21 -1.71 2.69 -0.25
CA ILE A 21 -2.16 1.35 -0.61
C ILE A 21 -3.38 1.46 -1.51
N GLN A 22 -3.43 0.65 -2.57
CA GLN A 22 -4.65 0.39 -3.32
C GLN A 22 -5.07 -1.06 -3.10
N TYR A 23 -6.33 -1.28 -2.70
CA TYR A 23 -6.90 -2.62 -2.73
C TYR A 23 -7.26 -2.99 -4.17
N GLN A 24 -6.67 -4.07 -4.68
CA GLN A 24 -6.83 -4.53 -6.07
C GLN A 24 -7.47 -5.92 -6.10
N ASN A 25 -8.28 -6.16 -7.13
CA ASN A 25 -8.96 -7.43 -7.41
C ASN A 25 -9.90 -7.88 -6.28
N ILE A 26 -10.53 -6.95 -5.57
CA ILE A 26 -11.59 -7.26 -4.60
C ILE A 26 -12.86 -7.63 -5.37
N GLN A 27 -13.55 -8.68 -4.94
CA GLN A 27 -14.73 -9.24 -5.62
C GLN A 27 -15.87 -9.46 -4.62
N GLY A 28 -17.09 -9.09 -5.01
CA GLY A 28 -18.26 -9.28 -4.16
C GLY A 28 -18.13 -8.60 -2.78
N SER A 29 -18.61 -9.27 -1.73
CA SER A 29 -18.74 -8.70 -0.37
C SER A 29 -17.97 -9.46 0.72
N ASP A 30 -17.08 -10.38 0.35
CA ASP A 30 -16.31 -11.16 1.34
C ASP A 30 -15.18 -10.32 1.96
N ILE A 31 -15.32 -10.04 3.26
CA ILE A 31 -14.36 -9.27 4.05
C ILE A 31 -13.00 -9.97 4.21
N ASN A 32 -12.94 -11.30 4.06
CA ASN A 32 -11.69 -12.03 4.24
C ASN A 32 -10.67 -11.71 3.14
N GLN A 33 -11.12 -11.22 1.99
CA GLN A 33 -10.24 -10.83 0.89
C GLN A 33 -9.25 -9.74 1.28
N PHE A 34 -9.66 -8.78 2.12
CA PHE A 34 -8.77 -7.69 2.58
C PHE A 34 -7.57 -8.18 3.40
N ARG A 35 -7.58 -9.44 3.85
CA ARG A 35 -6.48 -10.09 4.58
C ARG A 35 -5.59 -10.95 3.68
N GLN A 36 -5.97 -11.17 2.42
CA GLN A 36 -5.23 -12.02 1.50
C GLN A 36 -4.00 -11.29 0.95
N PRO A 37 -2.88 -12.01 0.73
CA PRO A 37 -1.70 -11.44 0.08
C PRO A 37 -2.03 -10.95 -1.33
N GLY A 38 -1.40 -9.86 -1.75
CA GLY A 38 -1.60 -9.28 -3.09
C GLY A 38 -2.89 -8.47 -3.27
N LYS A 39 -3.79 -8.42 -2.27
CA LYS A 39 -4.96 -7.53 -2.31
C LYS A 39 -4.60 -6.11 -1.91
N ALA A 40 -3.78 -5.94 -0.87
CA ALA A 40 -3.24 -4.64 -0.47
C ALA A 40 -1.91 -4.35 -1.21
N VAL A 41 -1.98 -3.58 -2.30
CA VAL A 41 -0.81 -3.22 -3.12
C VAL A 41 -0.23 -1.89 -2.64
N ILE A 42 1.06 -1.88 -2.28
CA ILE A 42 1.78 -0.70 -1.83
C ILE A 42 2.26 0.09 -3.05
N LEU A 43 1.86 1.35 -3.14
CA LEU A 43 2.23 2.29 -4.21
C LEU A 43 3.39 3.21 -3.81
N TYR A 44 3.49 3.51 -2.50
CA TYR A 44 4.50 4.39 -1.92
C TYR A 44 4.81 3.96 -0.47
N PRO A 45 6.06 4.08 0.01
CA PRO A 45 7.24 4.62 -0.69
C PRO A 45 7.79 3.67 -1.78
N PRO A 46 8.58 4.17 -2.76
CA PRO A 46 9.13 3.35 -3.84
C PRO A 46 9.92 2.14 -3.32
N ASP A 47 10.67 2.32 -2.24
CA ASP A 47 11.44 1.26 -1.56
C ASP A 47 10.58 0.07 -1.08
N LEU A 48 9.28 0.29 -0.88
CA LEU A 48 8.32 -0.72 -0.42
C LEU A 48 7.24 -1.06 -1.46
N ARG A 49 7.37 -0.52 -2.69
CA ARG A 49 6.36 -0.72 -3.74
C ARG A 49 6.22 -2.20 -4.06
N SER A 50 4.98 -2.69 -4.05
CA SER A 50 4.66 -4.09 -4.39
C SER A 50 3.85 -4.23 -5.69
N GLY A 51 3.49 -3.12 -6.33
CA GLY A 51 2.80 -3.10 -7.62
C GLY A 51 2.51 -1.69 -8.11
N GLU A 52 1.73 -1.59 -9.18
CA GLU A 52 1.40 -0.33 -9.85
C GLU A 52 -0.04 0.11 -9.56
N LEU A 53 -0.30 1.42 -9.67
CA LEU A 53 -1.63 1.98 -9.54
C LEU A 53 -2.51 1.55 -10.71
N ILE A 54 -3.66 0.94 -10.43
CA ILE A 54 -4.67 0.64 -11.45
C ILE A 54 -5.61 1.84 -11.60
N TYR A 55 -5.66 2.40 -12.81
CA TYR A 55 -6.52 3.51 -13.19
C TYR A 55 -7.26 3.24 -14.53
N PRO A 56 -8.56 3.59 -14.66
CA PRO A 56 -9.45 4.10 -13.61
C PRO A 56 -9.73 3.04 -12.54
N PHE A 57 -10.18 3.47 -11.35
CA PHE A 57 -10.43 2.58 -10.21
C PHE A 57 -11.36 1.41 -10.53
N ALA A 58 -12.30 1.58 -11.47
CA ALA A 58 -13.16 0.51 -11.96
C ALA A 58 -12.39 -0.71 -12.48
N LYS A 59 -11.17 -0.54 -13.02
CA LYS A 59 -10.32 -1.66 -13.46
C LYS A 59 -9.66 -2.40 -12.30
N ALA A 60 -9.58 -1.79 -11.12
CA ALA A 60 -9.07 -2.43 -9.92
C ALA A 60 -10.10 -3.38 -9.29
N GLN A 61 -11.39 -3.21 -9.64
CA GLN A 61 -12.47 -4.11 -9.29
C GLN A 61 -12.63 -5.12 -10.42
N THR A 62 -12.35 -6.39 -10.12
CA THR A 62 -12.69 -7.49 -11.04
C THR A 62 -14.21 -7.65 -11.08
N HIS A 63 -14.77 -7.66 -12.29
CA HIS A 63 -16.19 -7.89 -12.53
C HIS A 63 -16.60 -9.31 -12.14
#